data_AF-A0A0K0CZV0-F1
#
_entry.id   AF-A0A0K0CZV0-F1
#
_cell.length_a   1.000
_cell.length_b   1.000
_cell.length_c   1.000
_cell.angle_alpha   90.00
_cell.angle_beta   90.00
_cell.angle_gamma   90.00
#
_symmetry.space_group_name_H-M   'P 1'
#
loop_
_entity.id
_entity.type
_entity.pdbx_description
1 polymer ?
#
loop_
_entity_poly.entity_id
_entity_poly.type
_entity_poly.pdbx_seq_one_letter_code
_entity_poly.pdbx_strand_id
1 'polypeptide(L)'
;MKAESSKVSKRRLSPETLELIRQRGIARAAGNRELTSELVKQCRQAIKEDLKERRAAVMVEAAQNGKSIRKAHRSFANNKTKMIALRRPDGTITASRKAVEKIINEYYSDLFGSHVHLPSYESKED
;
A
#
# COMPACT_ATOMS: atom_id res chain seq x y z
N MET A 1 4.79 34.75 9.56
CA MET A 1 5.67 33.75 8.90
C MET A 1 4.80 32.64 8.32
N LYS A 2 4.45 32.70 7.03
CA LYS A 2 3.65 31.65 6.37
C LYS A 2 4.60 30.52 5.97
N ALA A 3 4.42 29.33 6.55
CA ALA A 3 5.13 28.15 6.12
C ALA A 3 4.58 27.72 4.76
N GLU A 4 5.39 27.89 3.71
CA GLU A 4 5.14 27.27 2.42
C GLU A 4 5.18 25.76 2.62
N SER A 5 4.01 25.13 2.69
CA SER A 5 3.90 23.68 2.70
C SER A 5 4.39 23.17 1.34
N SER A 6 5.68 22.88 1.25
CA SER A 6 6.31 22.44 0.02
C SER A 6 5.58 21.19 -0.48
N LYS A 7 5.12 21.25 -1.73
CA LYS A 7 4.45 20.13 -2.43
C LYS A 7 5.33 18.86 -2.49
N VAL A 8 6.59 18.98 -2.10
CA VAL A 8 7.59 17.91 -1.92
C VAL A 8 7.17 16.90 -0.84
N SER A 9 6.41 17.30 0.20
CA SER A 9 6.08 16.44 1.35
C SER A 9 5.20 15.21 1.05
N LYS A 10 4.55 15.16 -0.12
CA LYS A 10 3.65 14.04 -0.47
C LYS A 10 4.35 12.84 -1.07
N ARG A 11 5.56 13.00 -1.64
CA ARG A 11 6.28 11.88 -2.27
C ARG A 11 6.94 11.01 -1.18
N ARG A 12 6.79 9.69 -1.30
CA ARG A 12 7.34 8.73 -0.33
C ARG A 12 8.84 8.48 -0.53
N LEU A 13 9.32 8.69 -1.76
CA LEU A 13 10.67 8.41 -2.23
C LEU A 13 11.20 9.65 -2.95
N SER A 14 12.51 9.83 -2.90
CA SER A 14 13.23 10.86 -3.64
C SER A 14 13.19 10.57 -5.15
N PRO A 15 13.35 11.59 -6.01
CA PRO A 15 13.43 11.38 -7.46
C PRO A 15 14.61 10.49 -7.86
N GLU A 16 15.73 10.55 -7.13
CA GLU A 16 16.90 9.72 -7.36
C GLU A 16 16.59 8.24 -7.11
N THR A 17 15.93 7.91 -6.01
CA THR A 17 15.49 6.53 -5.73
C THR A 17 14.54 6.00 -6.80
N LEU A 18 13.68 6.85 -7.36
CA LEU A 18 12.77 6.47 -8.45
C LEU A 18 13.52 6.16 -9.75
N GLU A 19 14.56 6.93 -10.08
CA GLU A 19 15.42 6.62 -11.23
C GLU A 19 16.18 5.30 -11.04
N LEU A 20 16.72 5.02 -9.84
CA LEU A 20 17.35 3.72 -9.55
C LEU A 20 16.38 2.54 -9.77
N ILE A 21 15.13 2.69 -9.34
CA ILE A 21 14.08 1.68 -9.58
C ILE A 21 13.81 1.48 -11.07
N ARG A 22 13.81 2.57 -11.84
CA ARG A 22 13.63 2.54 -13.30
C ARG A 22 14.80 1.85 -13.99
N GLN A 23 16.04 2.21 -13.65
CA GLN A 23 17.25 1.58 -14.16
C GLN A 23 17.29 0.08 -13.86
N ARG A 24 16.90 -0.33 -12.64
CA ARG A 24 16.77 -1.74 -12.28
C ARG A 24 15.77 -2.47 -13.18
N GLY A 25 14.66 -1.83 -13.54
CA GLY A 25 13.66 -2.37 -14.46
C GLY A 25 14.23 -2.62 -15.85
N ILE A 26 15.00 -1.65 -16.37
CA ILE A 26 15.67 -1.75 -17.67
C ILE A 26 16.71 -2.88 -17.67
N ALA A 27 17.58 -2.93 -16.64
CA ALA A 27 18.59 -3.98 -16.51
C ALA A 27 17.98 -5.39 -16.42
N ARG A 28 16.83 -5.51 -15.73
CA ARG A 28 16.08 -6.76 -15.65
C ARG A 28 15.51 -7.18 -17.00
N ALA A 29 14.95 -6.23 -17.75
CA ALA A 29 14.43 -6.50 -19.10
C ALA A 29 15.54 -6.90 -20.08
N ALA A 30 16.75 -6.34 -19.91
CA ALA A 30 17.92 -6.68 -20.71
C ALA A 30 18.58 -8.04 -20.33
N GLY A 31 18.14 -8.71 -19.26
CA GLY A 31 18.71 -9.98 -18.83
C GLY A 31 20.06 -9.88 -18.08
N ASN A 32 20.50 -8.66 -17.73
CA ASN A 32 21.80 -8.42 -17.11
C ASN A 32 21.77 -8.72 -15.60
N ARG A 33 22.06 -9.97 -15.21
CA ARG A 33 21.92 -10.45 -13.82
C ARG A 33 22.82 -9.73 -12.82
N GLU A 34 24.08 -9.49 -13.16
CA GLU A 34 25.05 -8.82 -12.27
C GLU A 34 24.65 -7.37 -12.00
N LEU A 35 24.42 -6.58 -13.06
CA LEU A 35 23.95 -5.19 -12.95
C LEU A 35 22.62 -5.10 -12.21
N THR A 36 21.70 -6.04 -12.44
CA THR A 36 20.43 -6.10 -11.71
C THR A 36 20.66 -6.33 -10.22
N SER A 37 21.60 -7.21 -9.84
CA SER A 37 21.90 -7.49 -8.44
C SER A 37 22.46 -6.27 -7.71
N GLU A 38 23.30 -5.49 -8.38
CA GLU A 38 23.89 -4.27 -7.82
C GLU A 38 22.84 -3.17 -7.67
N LEU A 39 22.05 -2.93 -8.72
CA LEU A 39 20.93 -1.98 -8.68
C LEU A 39 19.89 -2.37 -7.62
N VAL A 40 19.67 -3.66 -7.36
CA VAL A 40 18.79 -4.12 -6.27
C VAL A 40 19.33 -3.70 -4.89
N LYS A 41 20.64 -3.85 -4.64
CA LYS A 41 21.26 -3.41 -3.37
C LYS A 41 21.13 -1.90 -3.20
N GLN A 42 21.47 -1.14 -4.23
CA GLN A 42 21.38 0.32 -4.23
C GLN A 42 19.94 0.80 -3.99
N CYS A 43 18.96 0.24 -4.72
CA CYS A 43 17.54 0.55 -4.51
C CYS A 43 17.11 0.29 -3.05
N ARG A 44 17.51 -0.86 -2.47
CA ARG A 44 17.14 -1.19 -1.08
C ARG A 44 17.72 -0.18 -0.09
N GLN A 45 18.97 0.23 -0.28
CA GLN A 45 19.63 1.20 0.59
C GLN A 45 18.99 2.60 0.45
N ALA A 46 18.77 3.07 -0.77
CA ALA A 46 18.16 4.37 -1.03
C ALA A 46 16.72 4.45 -0.48
N ILE A 47 15.90 3.41 -0.69
CA ILE A 47 14.55 3.34 -0.12
C ILE A 47 14.58 3.38 1.41
N LYS A 48 15.54 2.70 2.05
CA LYS A 48 15.67 2.68 3.51
C LYS A 48 15.99 4.06 4.06
N GLU A 49 16.91 4.79 3.43
CA GLU A 49 17.28 6.14 3.86
C GLU A 49 16.13 7.13 3.62
N ASP A 50 15.50 7.13 2.44
CA ASP A 50 14.33 7.98 2.14
C ASP A 50 13.21 7.79 3.20
N LEU A 51 12.93 6.54 3.57
CA LEU A 51 11.90 6.23 4.57
C LEU A 51 12.30 6.69 5.98
N LYS A 52 13.59 6.64 6.33
CA LYS A 52 14.12 7.12 7.61
C LYS A 52 14.05 8.64 7.69
N GLU A 53 14.49 9.33 6.64
CA GLU A 53 14.42 10.78 6.52
C GLU A 53 12.97 11.26 6.61
N ARG A 54 12.05 10.61 5.89
CA ARG A 54 10.64 10.95 5.94
C ARG A 54 10.03 10.76 7.34
N ARG A 55 10.41 9.71 8.06
CA ARG A 55 9.98 9.52 9.45
C ARG A 55 10.44 10.69 10.31
N ALA A 56 11.71 11.09 10.20
CA ALA A 56 12.24 12.22 10.94
C ALA A 56 11.51 13.53 10.60
N ALA A 57 11.31 13.81 9.31
CA ALA A 57 10.58 14.99 8.83
C ALA A 57 9.15 15.06 9.38
N VAL A 58 8.42 13.94 9.39
CA VAL A 58 7.05 13.88 9.94
C VAL A 58 7.03 14.18 11.44
N MET A 59 8.04 13.74 12.22
CA MET A 59 8.13 14.07 13.64
C MET A 59 8.42 15.56 13.87
N VAL A 60 9.35 16.12 13.08
CA VAL A 60 9.68 17.55 13.15
C VAL A 60 8.46 18.40 12.82
N GLU A 61 7.73 18.06 11.76
CA GLU A 61 6.49 18.74 11.38
C GLU A 61 5.42 18.65 12.48
N ALA A 62 5.31 17.50 13.16
CA ALA A 62 4.38 17.33 14.26
C ALA A 62 4.76 18.21 15.46
N ALA A 63 6.05 18.25 15.83
CA ALA A 63 6.55 19.08 16.91
C ALA A 63 6.34 20.57 16.63
N GLN A 64 6.68 21.03 15.42
CA GLN A 64 6.48 22.43 15.00
C GLN A 64 5.01 22.86 15.05
N ASN A 65 4.10 21.95 14.70
CA ASN A 65 2.67 22.23 14.69
C ASN A 65 1.98 22.00 16.05
N GLY A 66 2.73 21.70 17.13
CA GLY A 66 2.15 21.38 18.45
C GLY A 66 1.28 20.11 18.45
N LYS A 67 1.45 19.23 17.46
CA LYS A 67 0.70 17.97 17.35
C LYS A 67 1.36 16.90 18.22
N SER A 68 0.55 16.01 18.78
CA SER A 68 1.06 14.86 19.55
C SER A 68 1.98 13.99 18.68
N ILE A 69 3.26 13.90 19.05
CA ILE A 69 4.28 13.04 18.40
C ILE A 69 3.79 11.59 18.34
N ARG A 70 3.19 11.09 19.42
CA ARG A 70 2.62 9.72 19.47
C ARG A 70 1.55 9.50 18.40
N LYS A 71 0.64 10.47 18.19
CA LYS A 71 -0.39 10.37 17.15
C LYS A 71 0.20 10.47 15.74
N ALA A 72 1.20 11.32 15.53
CA ALA A 72 1.91 11.44 14.25
C ALA A 72 2.67 10.16 13.89
N HIS A 73 3.33 9.53 14.87
CA HIS A 73 4.02 8.25 14.67
C HIS A 73 3.04 7.12 14.32
N ARG A 74 1.88 7.10 14.98
CA ARG A 74 0.80 6.15 14.68
C ARG A 74 0.21 6.38 13.30
N SER A 75 -0.07 7.62 12.89
CA SER A 75 -0.64 7.91 11.56
C SER A 75 0.34 7.56 10.44
N PHE A 76 1.65 7.80 10.63
CA PHE A 76 2.66 7.41 9.65
C PHE A 76 2.70 5.89 9.41
N ALA A 77 2.68 5.09 10.48
CA ALA A 77 2.64 3.62 10.40
C ALA A 77 1.28 3.11 9.88
N ASN A 78 0.19 3.77 10.27
CA ASN A 78 -1.18 3.42 9.90
C ASN A 78 -1.62 3.99 8.54
N ASN A 79 -0.70 4.47 7.70
CA ASN A 79 -0.97 4.86 6.31
C ASN A 79 -1.30 3.65 5.40
N LYS A 80 -2.05 2.67 5.94
CA LYS A 80 -2.75 1.64 5.20
C LYS A 80 -3.94 2.33 4.55
N THR A 81 -4.01 2.32 3.23
CA THR A 81 -5.18 2.80 2.48
C THR A 81 -6.40 2.14 3.07
N LYS A 82 -7.22 2.91 3.81
CA LYS A 82 -8.53 2.42 4.22
C LYS A 82 -9.34 2.32 2.94
N MET A 83 -9.98 1.18 2.71
CA MET A 83 -10.91 1.04 1.59
C MET A 83 -12.06 2.01 1.84
N ILE A 84 -12.08 3.13 1.11
CA ILE A 84 -13.02 4.23 1.35
C ILE A 84 -14.38 3.90 0.72
N ALA A 85 -14.40 3.07 -0.33
CA ALA A 85 -15.62 2.68 -1.01
C ALA A 85 -15.53 1.28 -1.63
N LEU A 86 -16.67 0.57 -1.68
CA LEU A 86 -16.88 -0.65 -2.44
C LEU A 86 -17.71 -0.36 -3.68
N ARG A 87 -17.46 -1.11 -4.75
CA ARG A 87 -18.30 -1.11 -5.93
C ARG A 87 -19.30 -2.27 -5.84
N ARG A 88 -20.57 -1.99 -6.02
CA ARG A 88 -21.63 -2.98 -6.10
C ARG A 88 -21.68 -3.63 -7.50
N PRO A 89 -22.30 -4.81 -7.63
CA PRO A 89 -22.53 -5.44 -8.94
C PRO A 89 -23.34 -4.56 -9.90
N ASP A 90 -24.24 -3.73 -9.38
CA ASP A 90 -25.01 -2.71 -10.12
C ASP A 90 -24.14 -1.54 -10.66
N GLY A 91 -22.84 -1.54 -10.35
CA GLY A 91 -21.88 -0.54 -10.77
C GLY A 91 -21.74 0.66 -9.85
N THR A 92 -22.62 0.84 -8.86
CA THR A 92 -22.58 1.99 -7.93
C THR A 92 -21.42 1.91 -6.93
N ILE A 93 -20.80 3.06 -6.66
CA ILE A 93 -19.69 3.19 -5.71
C ILE A 93 -20.24 3.64 -4.36
N THR A 94 -20.12 2.78 -3.35
CA THR A 94 -20.67 2.98 -2.02
C THR A 94 -19.55 3.24 -1.02
N ALA A 95 -19.55 4.43 -0.39
CA ALA A 95 -18.57 4.83 0.63
C ALA A 95 -19.12 4.82 2.08
N SER A 96 -20.43 4.65 2.25
CA SER A 96 -21.06 4.61 3.57
C SER A 96 -20.76 3.30 4.28
N ARG A 97 -20.31 3.36 5.55
CA ARG A 97 -19.95 2.18 6.36
C ARG A 97 -21.08 1.15 6.43
N LYS A 98 -22.29 1.58 6.79
CA LYS A 98 -23.47 0.70 6.91
C LYS A 98 -23.79 0.02 5.58
N ALA A 99 -23.63 0.74 4.48
CA ALA A 99 -23.91 0.23 3.16
C ALA A 99 -22.81 -0.73 2.66
N VAL A 100 -21.55 -0.48 3.01
CA VAL A 100 -20.41 -1.39 2.79
C VAL A 100 -20.58 -2.69 3.58
N GLU A 101 -20.91 -2.60 4.87
CA GLU A 101 -21.17 -3.75 5.74
C GLU A 101 -22.33 -4.60 5.19
N LYS A 102 -23.39 -3.97 4.68
CA LYS A 102 -24.50 -4.69 4.03
C LYS A 102 -24.03 -5.49 2.80
N ILE A 103 -23.25 -4.87 1.91
CA ILE A 103 -22.72 -5.54 0.70
C ILE A 103 -21.86 -6.75 1.08
N ILE A 104 -21.00 -6.59 2.09
CA ILE A 104 -20.13 -7.66 2.57
C ILE A 104 -20.96 -8.82 3.12
N ASN A 105 -21.96 -8.51 3.95
CA ASN A 105 -22.82 -9.54 4.53
C ASN A 105 -23.62 -10.30 3.47
N GLU A 106 -24.23 -9.59 2.52
CA GLU A 106 -24.98 -10.17 1.40
C GLU A 106 -24.10 -11.12 0.58
N TYR A 107 -22.89 -10.67 0.20
CA TYR A 107 -21.93 -11.51 -0.51
C TYR A 107 -21.57 -12.80 0.23
N TYR A 108 -21.26 -12.72 1.52
CA TYR A 108 -20.89 -13.91 2.30
C TYR A 108 -22.09 -14.81 2.61
N SER A 109 -23.28 -14.23 2.80
CA SER A 109 -24.51 -15.01 2.94
C SER A 109 -24.81 -15.82 1.68
N ASP A 110 -24.65 -15.23 0.50
CA ASP A 110 -24.82 -15.95 -0.77
C ASP A 110 -23.75 -17.03 -0.97
N LEU A 111 -22.48 -16.70 -0.68
CA LEU A 111 -21.37 -17.63 -0.82
C LEU A 111 -21.54 -18.87 0.07
N PHE A 112 -21.84 -18.67 1.36
CA PHE A 112 -21.98 -19.76 2.33
C PHE A 112 -23.36 -20.43 2.30
N GLY A 113 -24.38 -19.75 1.77
CA GLY A 113 -25.71 -20.31 1.54
C GLY A 113 -25.83 -21.12 0.26
N SER A 114 -24.88 -20.97 -0.69
CA SER A 114 -24.84 -21.78 -1.90
C SER A 114 -24.46 -23.22 -1.56
N HIS A 115 -25.43 -24.14 -1.65
CA HIS A 115 -25.18 -25.56 -1.49
C HIS A 115 -24.55 -26.09 -2.78
N VAL A 116 -23.23 -25.99 -2.89
CA VAL A 116 -22.48 -26.66 -3.96
C VAL A 116 -22.53 -28.15 -3.66
N HIS A 117 -23.26 -28.92 -4.48
CA HIS A 117 -23.09 -30.37 -4.48
C HIS A 117 -21.72 -30.65 -5.07
N LEU A 118 -20.73 -30.83 -4.21
CA LEU A 118 -19.41 -31.31 -4.63
C LEU A 118 -19.60 -32.74 -5.13
N PRO A 119 -19.19 -33.08 -6.37
CA PRO A 119 -19.14 -34.46 -6.80
C PRO A 119 -18.26 -35.21 -5.81
N SER A 120 -18.82 -36.25 -5.18
CA SER A 120 -18.07 -37.15 -4.32
C SER A 120 -16.93 -37.73 -5.15
N TYR A 121 -15.69 -37.44 -4.75
CA TYR A 121 -14.52 -38.09 -5.30
C TYR A 121 -14.55 -39.54 -4.81
N GLU A 122 -14.99 -40.47 -5.66
CA GLU A 122 -14.81 -41.90 -5.40
C GLU A 122 -13.31 -42.16 -5.42
N SER A 123 -12.70 -42.22 -4.24
CA SER A 123 -11.36 -42.77 -4.07
C SER A 123 -11.40 -44.21 -4.57
N LYS A 124 -10.77 -44.46 -5.72
CA LYS A 124 -10.46 -45.84 -6.12
C LYS A 124 -9.36 -46.33 -5.19
N GLU A 125 -9.71 -47.29 -4.34
CA GLU A 125 -8.73 -48.09 -3.58
C GLU A 125 -7.96 -48.95 -4.59
N ASP A 126 -6.63 -48.83 -4.56
CA ASP A 126 -5.68 -49.76 -5.18
C ASP A 126 -5.49 -51.00 -4.29
#